data_AF-A0AAN1IAF3-F1
#
_entry.id   AF-A0AAN1IAF3-F1
#
_cell.length_a   1.000
_cell.length_b   1.000
_cell.length_c   1.000
_cell.angle_alpha   90.00
_cell.angle_beta   90.00
_cell.angle_gamma   90.00
#
_symmetry.space_group_name_H-M   'P 1'
#
loop_
_entity.id
_entity.type
_entity.pdbx_description
1 polymer ?
#
loop_
_entity_poly.entity_id
_entity_poly.type
_entity_poly.pdbx_seq_one_letter_code
_entity_poly.pdbx_strand_id
1 'polypeptide(L)'
;MRQRCIPICMWETYPTLVWWVCGGGATYLDATETGFPPRSQEPEAVTFGERPVDRVYYSDSSVQLRDAVLGRVVHIVKSGSPQTVVWNPGKEGDHMRCARPGEWRGFVAVEAAACRDRGVTLAPGESHTLSQTLSVETLDV
;
A
#
# COMPACT_ATOMS: atom_id res chain seq x y z
N MET A 1 2.59 20.03 3.16
CA MET A 1 1.44 19.26 3.69
C MET A 1 2.00 17.92 4.13
N ARG A 2 2.12 17.66 5.44
CA ARG A 2 2.68 16.38 5.92
C ARG A 2 1.55 15.34 5.85
N GLN A 3 1.64 14.44 4.89
CA GLN A 3 0.81 13.24 4.86
C GLN A 3 1.12 12.44 6.13
N ARG A 4 0.09 12.21 6.96
CA ARG A 4 0.19 11.29 8.10
C ARG A 4 -0.18 9.91 7.58
N CYS A 5 0.83 9.16 7.15
CA CYS A 5 0.72 7.77 6.77
C CYS A 5 0.81 6.89 8.03
N ILE A 6 0.00 5.83 8.11
CA ILE A 6 0.18 4.75 9.09
C ILE A 6 0.87 3.62 8.32
N PRO A 7 2.21 3.50 8.38
CA PRO A 7 2.90 2.40 7.73
C PRO A 7 2.57 1.08 8.46
N ILE A 8 2.33 0.03 7.70
CA ILE A 8 2.28 -1.33 8.24
C ILE A 8 3.72 -1.87 8.19
N CYS A 9 4.38 -1.93 9.35
CA CYS A 9 5.67 -2.59 9.48
C CYS A 9 5.45 -4.09 9.68
N MET A 10 5.65 -4.86 8.63
CA MET A 10 5.83 -6.32 8.73
C MET A 10 7.32 -6.60 8.89
N TRP A 11 7.66 -7.66 9.61
CA TRP A 11 9.05 -8.07 9.86
C TRP A 11 9.29 -9.42 9.17
N GLU A 12 10.48 -9.55 8.57
CA GLU A 12 11.07 -10.70 7.86
C GLU A 12 10.32 -11.24 6.64
N THR A 13 10.69 -10.80 5.43
CA THR A 13 10.30 -11.56 4.22
C THR A 13 11.12 -11.30 2.96
N TYR A 14 11.94 -12.25 2.54
CA TYR A 14 12.36 -12.42 1.14
C TYR A 14 12.53 -13.93 0.86
N PRO A 15 12.14 -14.47 -0.31
CA PRO A 15 11.63 -13.81 -1.51
C PRO A 15 10.28 -14.40 -1.95
N THR A 16 9.14 -14.03 -1.37
CA THR A 16 7.82 -14.27 -1.98
C THR A 16 6.73 -13.63 -1.13
N LEU A 17 6.58 -12.32 -1.31
CA LEU A 17 5.33 -11.67 -0.95
C LEU A 17 4.53 -11.50 -2.24
N VAL A 18 3.42 -12.24 -2.35
CA VAL A 18 2.53 -12.22 -3.52
C VAL A 18 1.26 -11.51 -3.09
N TRP A 19 0.95 -10.36 -3.69
CA TRP A 19 -0.08 -9.47 -3.15
C TRP A 19 -1.28 -9.33 -4.06
N TRP A 20 -2.48 -9.57 -3.52
CA TRP A 20 -3.72 -9.23 -4.21
C TRP A 20 -4.23 -7.88 -3.70
N VAL A 21 -3.87 -6.82 -4.43
CA VAL A 21 -4.51 -5.51 -4.31
C VAL A 21 -5.67 -5.53 -5.29
N CYS A 22 -6.90 -5.42 -4.78
CA CYS A 22 -8.16 -5.15 -5.49
C CYS A 22 -8.21 -5.68 -6.93
N GLY A 23 -8.94 -6.78 -7.15
CA GLY A 23 -8.93 -7.54 -8.40
C GLY A 23 -8.85 -6.74 -9.70
N GLY A 24 -8.16 -7.34 -10.68
CA GLY A 24 -7.77 -6.72 -11.95
C GLY A 24 -8.76 -5.72 -12.52
N GLY A 25 -8.23 -4.62 -13.06
CA GLY A 25 -8.99 -3.52 -13.65
C GLY A 25 -9.07 -2.24 -12.80
N ALA A 26 -8.60 -2.26 -11.55
CA ALA A 26 -8.54 -1.05 -10.73
C ALA A 26 -7.59 0.01 -11.34
N THR A 27 -8.05 1.26 -11.41
CA THR A 27 -7.19 2.38 -11.86
C THR A 27 -6.29 2.84 -10.72
N TYR A 28 -5.01 3.08 -11.01
CA TYR A 28 -4.06 3.69 -10.07
C TYR A 28 -3.20 4.77 -10.74
N LEU A 29 -2.69 5.71 -9.95
CA LEU A 29 -1.62 6.62 -10.38
C LEU A 29 -0.26 6.03 -10.01
N ASP A 30 0.69 5.99 -10.94
CA ASP A 30 2.05 5.52 -10.66
C ASP A 30 2.96 6.68 -10.23
N ALA A 31 3.30 6.73 -8.94
CA ALA A 31 4.12 7.77 -8.34
C ALA A 31 5.63 7.56 -8.51
N THR A 32 6.05 6.44 -9.07
CA THR A 32 7.45 6.24 -9.50
C THR A 32 7.75 6.97 -10.81
N GLU A 33 6.70 7.33 -11.57
CA GLU A 33 6.82 8.04 -12.84
C GLU A 33 6.44 9.53 -12.69
N THR A 34 7.23 10.40 -13.33
CA THR A 34 6.93 11.84 -13.38
C THR A 34 5.54 12.09 -13.95
N GLY A 35 4.75 12.92 -13.25
CA GLY A 35 3.40 13.28 -13.69
C GLY A 35 2.30 12.31 -13.26
N PHE A 36 2.64 11.23 -12.54
CA PHE A 36 1.66 10.32 -11.94
C PHE A 36 0.68 9.74 -12.98
N PRO A 37 1.17 9.11 -14.06
CA PRO A 37 0.30 8.64 -15.13
C PRO A 37 -0.75 7.64 -14.59
N PRO A 38 -2.01 7.72 -15.04
CA PRO A 38 -3.01 6.72 -14.71
C PRO A 38 -2.67 5.41 -15.44
N ARG A 39 -2.77 4.31 -14.70
CA ARG A 39 -2.55 2.93 -15.15
C ARG A 39 -3.73 2.07 -14.73
N SER A 40 -3.96 0.98 -15.44
CA SER A 40 -4.89 -0.08 -15.02
C SER A 40 -4.10 -1.20 -14.37
N GLN A 41 -4.58 -1.70 -13.24
CA GLN A 41 -4.02 -2.88 -12.60
C GLN A 41 -4.34 -4.10 -13.45
N GLU A 42 -3.29 -4.79 -13.89
CA GLU A 42 -3.42 -6.07 -14.56
C GLU A 42 -4.00 -7.12 -13.60
N PRO A 43 -4.59 -8.23 -14.11
CA PRO A 43 -5.15 -9.29 -13.28
C PRO A 43 -4.15 -9.92 -12.32
N GLU A 44 -2.85 -9.83 -12.60
CA GLU A 44 -1.80 -10.38 -11.76
C GLU A 44 -1.62 -9.61 -10.45
N ALA A 45 -1.19 -10.35 -9.44
CA ALA A 45 -0.78 -9.83 -8.15
C ALA A 45 0.35 -8.80 -8.29
N VAL A 46 0.33 -7.77 -7.44
CA VAL A 46 1.46 -6.87 -7.26
C VAL A 46 2.57 -7.63 -6.54
N THR A 47 3.82 -7.44 -6.95
CA THR A 47 4.99 -8.04 -6.29
C THR A 47 5.99 -6.94 -5.94
N PHE A 48 6.58 -7.00 -4.74
CA PHE A 48 7.67 -6.09 -4.34
C PHE A 48 9.02 -6.75 -4.55
N GLY A 49 9.97 -5.96 -5.03
CA GLY A 49 11.27 -6.41 -5.50
C GLY A 49 12.29 -5.28 -5.35
N GLU A 50 13.43 -5.39 -6.05
CA GLU A 50 14.43 -4.31 -6.03
C GLU A 50 13.91 -2.99 -6.62
N ARG A 51 12.87 -3.04 -7.47
CA ARG A 51 12.25 -1.84 -8.06
C ARG A 51 11.22 -1.24 -7.10
N PRO A 52 11.15 0.09 -6.97
CA PRO A 52 10.14 0.74 -6.16
C PRO A 52 8.74 0.48 -6.73
N VAL A 53 7.77 0.45 -5.83
CA VAL A 53 6.35 0.53 -6.14
C VAL A 53 5.80 1.69 -5.34
N ASP A 54 5.14 2.62 -6.01
CA ASP A 54 4.45 3.74 -5.37
C ASP A 54 3.16 3.98 -6.16
N ARG A 55 2.05 3.46 -5.67
CA ARG A 55 0.78 3.43 -6.40
C ARG A 55 -0.35 4.02 -5.58
N VAL A 56 -1.12 4.91 -6.18
CA VAL A 56 -2.36 5.46 -5.59
C VAL A 56 -3.57 4.89 -6.33
N TYR A 57 -4.19 3.85 -5.77
CA TYR A 57 -5.38 3.21 -6.33
C TYR A 57 -6.63 4.03 -6.03
N TYR A 58 -7.48 4.22 -7.05
CA TYR A 58 -8.83 4.75 -6.92
C TYR A 58 -9.80 3.65 -6.48
N SER A 59 -9.62 3.17 -5.26
CA SER A 59 -10.42 2.09 -4.69
C SER A 59 -10.49 2.19 -3.16
N ASP A 60 -11.70 2.02 -2.64
CA ASP A 60 -12.02 1.90 -1.22
C ASP A 60 -12.08 0.44 -0.74
N SER A 61 -11.98 -0.52 -1.66
CA SER A 61 -12.03 -1.96 -1.39
C SER A 61 -10.96 -2.42 -0.39
N SER A 62 -11.25 -3.54 0.27
CA SER A 62 -10.28 -4.25 1.13
C SER A 62 -9.12 -4.83 0.32
N VAL A 63 -7.95 -4.89 0.94
CA VAL A 63 -6.72 -5.47 0.36
C VAL A 63 -6.33 -6.74 1.11
N GLN A 64 -5.82 -7.73 0.39
CA GLN A 64 -5.24 -8.93 0.97
C GLN A 64 -3.74 -8.96 0.74
N LEU A 65 -3.03 -9.01 1.87
CA LEU A 65 -1.60 -9.10 1.91
C LEU A 65 -1.19 -10.57 2.20
N ARG A 66 -0.86 -11.37 1.17
CA ARG A 66 -0.39 -12.75 1.34
C ARG A 66 1.13 -12.82 1.47
N ASP A 67 1.55 -13.45 2.55
CA ASP A 67 2.94 -13.62 2.94
C ASP A 67 3.20 -15.12 3.06
N ALA A 68 3.74 -15.69 1.97
CA ALA A 68 3.95 -17.14 1.87
C ALA A 68 5.12 -17.62 2.75
N VAL A 69 6.10 -16.74 3.01
CA VAL A 69 7.26 -17.07 3.84
C VAL A 69 6.87 -17.19 5.30
N LEU A 70 5.98 -16.33 5.78
CA LEU A 70 5.45 -16.39 7.16
C LEU A 70 4.13 -17.14 7.27
N GLY A 71 3.64 -17.74 6.17
CA GLY A 71 2.45 -18.58 6.15
C GLY A 71 1.20 -17.85 6.64
N ARG A 72 1.01 -16.58 6.23
CA ARG A 72 -0.10 -15.74 6.70
C ARG A 72 -0.73 -14.90 5.59
N VAL A 73 -1.98 -14.51 5.80
CA VAL A 73 -2.66 -13.46 5.05
C VAL A 73 -3.07 -12.35 6.00
N VAL A 74 -2.72 -11.11 5.68
CA VAL A 74 -3.19 -9.92 6.37
C VAL A 74 -4.32 -9.31 5.57
N HIS A 75 -5.51 -9.29 6.15
CA HIS A 75 -6.65 -8.57 5.58
C HIS A 75 -6.62 -7.13 6.05
N ILE A 76 -6.74 -6.22 5.11
CA ILE A 76 -6.76 -4.78 5.35
C ILE A 76 -8.12 -4.26 4.91
N VAL A 77 -8.97 -4.00 5.88
CA VAL A 77 -10.28 -3.40 5.68
C VAL A 77 -10.18 -1.91 5.96
N LYS A 78 -10.79 -1.09 5.11
CA LYS A 78 -10.66 0.36 5.15
C LYS A 78 -12.05 0.99 5.13
N SER A 79 -12.19 2.15 5.77
CA SER A 79 -13.40 2.97 5.67
C SER A 79 -13.05 4.46 5.72
N GLY A 80 -13.93 5.28 5.14
CA GLY A 80 -13.70 6.72 5.01
C GLY A 80 -12.59 7.10 4.03
N SER A 81 -11.98 6.15 3.32
CA SER A 81 -10.90 6.42 2.35
C SER A 81 -11.35 6.11 0.92
N PRO A 82 -11.40 7.09 0.00
CA PRO A 82 -11.70 6.84 -1.41
C PRO A 82 -10.54 6.20 -2.18
N GLN A 83 -9.34 6.12 -1.59
CA GLN A 83 -8.13 5.62 -2.24
C GLN A 83 -7.35 4.65 -1.34
N THR A 84 -6.45 3.91 -1.99
CA THR A 84 -5.44 3.07 -1.33
C THR A 84 -4.06 3.42 -1.85
N VAL A 85 -3.13 3.74 -0.97
CA VAL A 85 -1.72 3.84 -1.34
C VAL A 85 -1.06 2.48 -1.09
N VAL A 86 -0.28 2.01 -2.07
CA VAL A 86 0.53 0.81 -1.96
C VAL A 86 1.97 1.20 -2.28
N TRP A 87 2.85 1.06 -1.30
CA TRP A 87 4.21 1.56 -1.40
C TRP A 87 5.27 0.60 -0.84
N ASN A 88 6.35 0.46 -1.60
CA ASN A 88 7.63 -0.09 -1.16
C ASN A 88 8.75 0.63 -1.92
N PRO A 89 9.79 1.13 -1.27
CA PRO A 89 10.84 1.91 -1.93
C PRO A 89 11.78 1.07 -2.81
N GLY A 90 11.66 -0.26 -2.77
CA GLY A 90 12.64 -1.16 -3.35
C GLY A 90 14.04 -0.88 -2.80
N LYS A 91 15.05 -1.14 -3.62
CA LYS A 91 16.46 -0.96 -3.27
C LYS A 91 16.84 0.49 -2.98
N GLU A 92 16.09 1.45 -3.49
CA GLU A 92 16.28 2.87 -3.19
C GLU A 92 16.09 3.16 -1.68
N GLY A 93 15.35 2.29 -0.99
CA GLY A 93 15.19 2.33 0.46
C GLY A 93 16.50 2.25 1.24
N ASP A 94 17.55 1.66 0.67
CA ASP A 94 18.88 1.56 1.29
C ASP A 94 19.53 2.94 1.51
N HIS A 95 19.04 3.97 0.80
CA HIS A 95 19.53 5.35 0.88
C HIS A 95 18.61 6.28 1.68
N MET A 96 17.47 5.79 2.18
CA MET A 96 16.55 6.60 2.97
C MET A 96 17.09 6.82 4.39
N ARG A 97 17.11 8.08 4.84
CA ARG A 97 17.60 8.46 6.19
C ARG A 97 16.88 7.78 7.34
N CYS A 98 15.64 7.36 7.14
CA CYS A 98 14.79 6.74 8.16
C CYS A 98 14.72 5.22 8.07
N ALA A 99 15.53 4.59 7.20
CA ALA A 99 15.58 3.14 7.05
C ALA A 99 17.03 2.64 7.12
N ARG A 100 17.21 1.41 7.59
CA ARG A 100 18.49 0.70 7.50
C ARG A 100 18.63 0.07 6.11
N PRO A 101 19.87 -0.09 5.60
CA PRO A 101 20.10 -0.88 4.40
C PRO A 101 19.46 -2.27 4.52
N GLY A 102 18.68 -2.63 3.52
CA GLY A 102 17.93 -3.87 3.41
C GLY A 102 16.56 -3.88 4.08
N GLU A 103 16.21 -2.87 4.87
CA GLU A 103 14.95 -2.85 5.65
C GLU A 103 13.70 -2.81 4.76
N TRP A 104 13.81 -2.25 3.55
CA TRP A 104 12.74 -2.25 2.54
C TRP A 104 12.23 -3.65 2.18
N ARG A 105 13.03 -4.70 2.44
CA ARG A 105 12.65 -6.10 2.26
C ARG A 105 11.64 -6.58 3.30
N GLY A 106 11.58 -5.93 4.46
CA GLY A 106 10.73 -6.37 5.56
C GLY A 106 9.28 -5.97 5.41
N PHE A 107 8.98 -4.88 4.70
CA PHE A 107 7.67 -4.23 4.80
C PHE A 107 7.04 -3.89 3.45
N VAL A 108 5.74 -3.64 3.49
CA VAL A 108 4.99 -2.90 2.48
C VAL A 108 4.08 -1.93 3.22
N ALA A 109 3.95 -0.70 2.73
CA ALA A 109 2.91 0.20 3.21
C ALA A 109 1.65 -0.01 2.37
N VAL A 110 0.53 -0.32 3.04
CA VAL A 110 -0.82 -0.24 2.47
C VAL A 110 -1.63 0.68 3.34
N GLU A 111 -2.13 1.75 2.71
CA GLU A 111 -2.67 2.89 3.44
C GLU A 111 -4.07 3.25 2.94
N ALA A 112 -5.02 3.35 3.87
CA ALA A 112 -6.25 4.09 3.66
C ALA A 112 -5.90 5.55 3.36
N ALA A 113 -6.28 6.03 2.17
CA ALA A 113 -5.86 7.33 1.67
C ALA A 113 -7.02 8.17 1.11
N ALA A 114 -6.86 9.48 1.25
CA ALA A 114 -7.66 10.50 0.57
C ALA A 114 -6.69 11.61 0.14
N CYS A 115 -6.11 11.48 -1.04
CA CYS A 115 -5.04 12.37 -1.50
C CYS A 115 -5.29 12.87 -2.93
N ARG A 116 -4.50 13.87 -3.34
CA ARG A 116 -4.58 14.46 -4.68
C ARG A 116 -6.00 14.93 -5.04
N ASP A 117 -6.53 14.46 -6.16
CA ASP A 117 -7.87 14.79 -6.68
C ASP A 117 -9.01 14.13 -5.88
N ARG A 118 -8.69 13.32 -4.88
CA ARG A 118 -9.64 12.81 -3.86
C ARG A 118 -9.28 13.28 -2.46
N GLY A 119 -8.49 14.35 -2.35
CA GLY A 119 -8.25 15.03 -1.08
C GLY A 119 -9.54 15.60 -0.51
N VAL A 120 -9.72 15.49 0.80
CA VAL A 120 -10.89 16.03 1.50
C VAL A 120 -10.60 17.45 1.97
N THR A 121 -11.48 18.38 1.61
CA THR A 121 -11.49 19.77 2.10
C THR A 121 -12.49 19.89 3.23
N LEU A 122 -12.08 20.45 4.36
CA LEU A 122 -12.92 20.62 5.55
C LEU A 122 -13.10 22.11 5.87
N ALA A 123 -14.34 22.52 6.12
CA ALA A 123 -14.66 23.83 6.68
C ALA A 123 -14.35 23.89 8.19
N PRO A 124 -14.28 25.09 8.80
CA PRO A 124 -14.13 25.21 10.24
C PRO A 124 -15.20 24.42 11.00
N GLY A 125 -14.75 23.53 11.90
CA GLY A 125 -15.64 22.68 12.70
C GLY A 125 -15.98 21.33 12.06
N GLU A 126 -15.61 21.08 10.80
CA GLU A 126 -15.79 19.77 10.16
C GLU A 126 -14.65 18.79 10.50
N SER A 127 -14.97 17.50 10.43
CA SER A 127 -14.01 16.42 10.62
C SER A 127 -14.26 15.32 9.60
N HIS A 128 -13.18 14.66 9.17
CA HIS A 128 -13.24 13.47 8.35
C HIS A 128 -12.32 12.40 8.94
N THR A 129 -12.80 11.16 8.99
CA THR A 129 -12.11 10.05 9.63
C THR A 129 -11.84 8.97 8.61
N LEU A 130 -10.57 8.59 8.48
CA LEU A 130 -10.14 7.39 7.79
C LEU A 130 -9.84 6.33 8.85
N SER A 131 -10.31 5.12 8.63
CA SER A 131 -10.02 3.98 9.50
C SER A 131 -9.50 2.81 8.69
N GLN A 132 -8.55 2.08 9.29
CA GLN A 132 -8.00 0.86 8.73
C GLN A 132 -7.95 -0.21 9.83
N THR A 133 -8.51 -1.37 9.54
CA THR A 133 -8.51 -2.54 10.42
C THR A 133 -7.67 -3.63 9.78
N LEU A 134 -6.75 -4.18 10.57
CA LEU A 134 -5.90 -5.28 10.16
C LEU A 134 -6.33 -6.53 10.91
N SER A 135 -6.49 -7.63 10.19
CA SER A 135 -6.65 -8.96 10.77
C SER A 135 -5.72 -9.94 10.07
N VAL A 136 -5.27 -10.96 10.79
CA VAL A 136 -4.34 -11.97 10.27
C VAL A 136 -5.00 -13.34 10.31
N GLU A 137 -4.90 -14.08 9.22
CA GLU A 137 -5.23 -15.49 9.15
C GLU A 137 -3.99 -16.30 8.72
N THR A 138 -3.98 -17.58 9.05
CA THR A 138 -3.00 -18.52 8.53
C THR A 138 -3.26 -18.76 7.05
N LEU A 139 -2.19 -18.78 6.25
CA LEU A 139 -2.28 -19.19 4.86
C LEU A 139 -2.23 -20.72 4.81
N ASP A 140 -3.35 -21.36 4.48
CA ASP A 140 -3.38 -22.80 4.23
C ASP A 140 -2.55 -23.09 2.96
N VAL A 141 -1.49 -23.88 3.13
CA VAL A 141 -0.56 -24.33 2.08
C VAL A 141 -0.78 -25.79 1.70
#